data_AF-A0A7S3UK38-F1
#
_entry.id   AF-A0A7S3UK38-F1
#
_cell.length_a   1.000
_cell.length_b   1.000
_cell.length_c   1.000
_cell.angle_alpha   90.00
_cell.angle_beta   90.00
_cell.angle_gamma   90.00
#
_symmetry.space_group_name_H-M   'P 1'
#
loop_
_entity.id
_entity.type
_entity.pdbx_description
1 polymer ?
#
loop_
_entity_poly.entity_id
_entity_poly.type
_entity_poly.pdbx_seq_one_letter_code
_entity_poly.pdbx_strand_id
1 'polypeptide(L)'
;SILLSYRNRMFLSASGNATSFTYPVGCSPSQRRFLEQYCVVGNYTINDTVNISLDLYIYDANDNTKTVLLGATASFKDGNPTCLSSRASGCADLVDQTLSYGSLRAIVNACISDGQPGKYNPVTKEFTAPVLITSNVVV
;
A
#
# COMPACT_ATOMS: atom_id res chain seq x y z
N SER A 1 3.59 5.34 -16.57
CA SER A 1 4.12 5.55 -15.21
C SER A 1 3.11 6.36 -14.42
N ILE A 2 2.38 5.73 -13.50
CA ILE A 2 1.43 6.42 -12.63
C ILE A 2 2.25 6.98 -11.45
N LEU A 3 2.39 8.30 -11.40
CA LEU A 3 3.11 9.00 -10.33
C LEU A 3 2.07 9.43 -9.28
N LEU A 4 1.86 8.61 -8.25
CA LEU A 4 1.02 8.97 -7.10
C LEU A 4 1.79 9.93 -6.20
N SER A 5 1.68 11.24 -6.43
CA SER A 5 2.22 12.27 -5.54
C SER A 5 1.13 12.76 -4.58
N TYR A 6 1.01 12.12 -3.42
CA TYR A 6 0.19 12.63 -2.32
C TYR A 6 1.07 13.51 -1.40
N ARG A 7 0.83 14.82 -1.40
CA ARG A 7 1.51 15.81 -0.52
C ARG A 7 0.75 16.08 0.77
N ASN A 8 0.38 15.03 1.52
CA ASN A 8 0.07 15.20 2.94
C ASN A 8 1.34 14.90 3.73
N ARG A 9 2.03 15.95 4.17
CA ARG A 9 3.20 15.79 5.04
C ARG A 9 2.69 15.32 6.41
N MET A 10 2.93 14.06 6.72
CA MET A 10 2.69 13.52 8.05
C MET A 10 3.75 14.12 8.98
N PHE A 11 3.33 14.92 9.97
CA PHE A 11 4.23 15.41 11.00
C PHE A 11 4.42 14.31 12.03
N LEU A 12 5.61 13.71 12.06
CA LEU A 12 5.96 12.71 13.05
C LEU A 12 6.40 13.43 14.33
N SER A 13 5.74 13.19 15.45
CA SER A 13 6.16 13.70 16.76
C SER A 13 7.02 12.65 17.46
N ALA A 14 8.14 13.07 18.05
CA ALA A 14 8.99 12.19 18.83
C ALA A 14 8.23 11.70 20.08
N SER A 15 7.73 10.46 19.96
CA SER A 15 7.14 9.68 21.03
C SER A 15 8.01 8.44 21.09
N GLY A 16 8.71 8.20 22.19
CA GLY A 16 9.48 6.96 22.37
C GLY A 16 8.63 5.68 22.25
N ASN A 17 7.31 5.82 22.14
CA ASN A 17 6.35 4.77 21.85
C ASN A 17 5.96 4.73 20.35
N ALA A 18 5.71 3.52 19.87
CA ALA A 18 5.12 3.27 18.57
C ALA A 18 3.78 4.01 18.42
N THR A 19 3.65 4.82 17.38
CA THR A 19 2.42 5.56 17.04
C THR A 19 1.80 4.97 15.80
N SER A 20 0.65 4.32 15.98
CA SER A 20 -0.15 3.73 14.91
C SER A 20 -1.09 4.77 14.29
N PHE A 21 -1.35 4.66 12.99
CA PHE A 21 -2.37 5.43 12.30
C PHE A 21 -3.09 4.60 11.23
N THR A 22 -4.30 5.04 10.89
CA THR A 22 -5.10 4.46 9.81
C THR A 22 -5.73 5.55 8.95
N TYR A 23 -5.91 5.28 7.66
CA TYR A 23 -6.66 6.14 6.75
C TYR A 23 -7.43 5.32 5.69
N PRO A 24 -8.76 5.48 5.58
CA PRO A 24 -9.65 6.30 6.41
C PRO A 24 -9.58 5.93 7.90
N VAL A 25 -9.95 6.87 8.79
CA VAL A 25 -9.79 6.67 10.23
C VAL A 25 -10.63 5.47 10.68
N GLY A 26 -9.95 4.48 11.27
CA GLY A 26 -10.57 3.26 11.78
C GLY A 26 -10.81 2.18 10.72
N CYS A 27 -10.34 2.35 9.49
CA CYS A 27 -10.37 1.27 8.50
C CYS A 27 -9.62 0.03 9.01
N SER A 28 -10.01 -1.16 8.53
CA SER A 28 -9.41 -2.43 8.97
C SER A 28 -8.80 -3.20 7.79
N PRO A 29 -7.50 -3.56 7.84
CA PRO A 29 -6.89 -4.31 6.75
C PRO A 29 -7.54 -5.67 6.48
N SER A 30 -8.22 -6.25 7.46
CA SER A 30 -8.92 -7.53 7.34
C SER A 30 -10.38 -7.44 6.88
N GLN A 31 -10.98 -6.25 6.92
CA GLN A 31 -12.41 -6.12 6.65
C GLN A 31 -12.76 -4.75 6.07
N ARG A 32 -13.25 -4.77 4.82
CA ARG A 32 -13.80 -3.59 4.14
C ARG A 32 -15.04 -3.07 4.87
N ARG A 33 -15.07 -1.78 5.25
CA ARG A 33 -16.31 -1.10 5.67
C ARG A 33 -17.09 -0.61 4.46
N PHE A 34 -18.38 -0.32 4.65
CA PHE A 34 -19.24 0.15 3.56
C PHE A 34 -18.64 1.41 2.90
N LEU A 35 -18.47 1.37 1.56
CA LEU A 35 -17.88 2.41 0.69
C LEU A 35 -16.36 2.61 0.76
N GLU A 36 -15.64 1.97 1.67
CA GLU A 36 -14.17 2.05 1.69
C GLU A 36 -13.58 1.17 0.58
N GLN A 37 -12.77 1.75 -0.30
CA GLN A 37 -12.08 1.01 -1.37
C GLN A 37 -10.66 0.60 -0.98
N TYR A 38 -10.12 1.24 0.06
CA TYR A 38 -8.78 0.98 0.55
C TYR A 38 -8.66 1.30 2.03
N CYS A 39 -7.59 0.80 2.64
CA CYS A 39 -7.16 1.14 3.98
C CYS A 39 -5.64 1.28 4.01
N VAL A 40 -5.17 2.40 4.54
CA VAL A 40 -3.77 2.61 4.84
C VAL A 40 -3.58 2.35 6.33
N VAL A 41 -2.66 1.48 6.69
CA VAL A 41 -2.23 1.23 8.06
C VAL A 41 -0.77 1.62 8.15
N GLY A 42 -0.39 2.37 9.17
CA GLY A 42 1.02 2.66 9.40
C GLY A 42 1.36 2.73 10.86
N ASN A 43 2.64 2.61 11.12
CA ASN A 43 3.22 2.72 12.45
C ASN A 43 4.56 3.43 12.32
N TYR A 44 4.87 4.30 13.26
CA TYR A 44 6.20 4.85 13.38
C TYR A 44 6.67 4.90 14.83
N THR A 45 7.97 4.74 15.02
CA THR A 45 8.64 4.89 16.31
C THR A 45 9.84 5.81 16.12
N ILE A 46 9.98 6.81 17.00
CA ILE A 46 11.14 7.71 17.00
C ILE A 46 11.88 7.52 18.32
N ASN A 47 13.04 6.86 18.26
CA ASN A 47 14.04 6.78 19.33
C ASN A 47 15.43 7.03 18.72
N ASP A 48 16.48 6.36 19.21
CA ASP A 48 17.82 6.37 18.58
C ASP A 48 17.79 5.90 17.11
N THR A 49 16.75 5.17 16.71
CA THR A 49 16.45 4.75 15.34
C THR A 49 15.00 5.10 15.01
N VAL A 50 14.80 5.84 13.92
CA VAL A 50 13.46 6.11 13.39
C VAL A 50 13.01 4.90 12.59
N ASN A 51 11.90 4.28 12.98
CA ASN A 51 11.28 3.18 12.24
C ASN A 51 9.92 3.62 11.72
N ILE A 52 9.62 3.33 10.46
CA ILE A 52 8.37 3.66 9.79
C ILE A 52 7.90 2.43 9.03
N SER A 53 6.63 2.06 9.18
CA SER A 53 5.95 1.09 8.34
C SER A 53 4.66 1.70 7.79
N LEU A 54 4.36 1.38 6.54
CA LEU A 54 3.13 1.77 5.87
C LEU A 54 2.67 0.64 4.97
N ASP A 55 1.39 0.28 5.08
CA ASP A 55 0.70 -0.71 4.27
C ASP A 55 -0.56 -0.09 3.68
N LEU A 56 -0.72 -0.21 2.37
CA LEU A 56 -1.94 0.10 1.62
C LEU A 56 -2.61 -1.22 1.27
N TYR A 57 -3.83 -1.39 1.76
CA TYR A 57 -4.73 -2.48 1.42
C TYR A 57 -5.78 -1.93 0.46
N ILE A 58 -5.90 -2.52 -0.72
CA ILE A 58 -6.94 -2.19 -1.70
C ILE A 58 -7.93 -3.36 -1.69
N TYR A 59 -9.18 -3.09 -1.38
CA TYR A 59 -10.19 -4.13 -1.25
C TYR A 59 -10.75 -4.54 -2.60
N ASP A 60 -11.11 -5.81 -2.70
CA ASP A 60 -11.92 -6.31 -3.79
C ASP A 60 -13.31 -5.66 -3.79
N ALA A 61 -13.84 -5.39 -4.98
CA ALA A 61 -15.11 -4.73 -5.23
C ALA A 61 -16.29 -5.56 -4.69
N ASN A 62 -16.17 -6.88 -4.71
CA ASN A 62 -17.25 -7.83 -4.43
C ASN A 62 -16.98 -8.70 -3.20
N ASP A 63 -15.73 -8.99 -2.87
CA ASP A 63 -15.32 -9.86 -1.76
C ASP A 63 -14.57 -9.08 -0.67
N ASN A 64 -15.22 -8.83 0.47
CA ASN A 64 -14.62 -8.04 1.55
C ASN A 64 -13.45 -8.72 2.28
N THR A 65 -13.13 -9.97 1.94
CA THR A 65 -12.00 -10.72 2.49
C THR A 65 -10.77 -10.70 1.58
N LYS A 66 -10.93 -10.31 0.30
CA LYS A 66 -9.84 -10.22 -0.67
C LYS A 66 -9.27 -8.81 -0.71
N THR A 67 -7.95 -8.74 -0.70
CA THR A 67 -7.21 -7.48 -0.80
C THR A 67 -5.95 -7.65 -1.63
N VAL A 68 -5.54 -6.53 -2.22
CA VAL A 68 -4.16 -6.30 -2.67
C VAL A 68 -3.45 -5.50 -1.59
N LEU A 69 -2.27 -5.95 -1.19
CA LEU A 69 -1.37 -5.27 -0.26
C LEU A 69 -0.20 -4.64 -1.02
N LEU A 70 0.10 -3.38 -0.69
CA LEU A 70 1.32 -2.67 -1.09
C LEU A 70 1.91 -2.01 0.15
N GLY A 71 3.09 -2.42 0.57
CA GLY A 71 3.68 -2.01 1.83
C GLY A 71 5.16 -1.66 1.73
N ALA A 72 5.62 -0.84 2.67
CA ALA A 72 7.02 -0.50 2.83
C ALA A 72 7.39 -0.33 4.32
N THR A 73 8.64 -0.64 4.64
CA THR A 73 9.26 -0.32 5.93
C THR A 73 10.58 0.40 5.70
N ALA A 74 10.84 1.40 6.52
CA ALA A 74 12.09 2.14 6.53
C ALA A 74 12.60 2.30 7.96
N SER A 75 13.90 2.12 8.14
CA SER A 75 14.62 2.40 9.38
C SER A 75 15.74 3.39 9.09
N PHE A 76 15.90 4.37 9.98
CA PHE A 76 16.93 5.40 9.87
C PHE A 76 17.65 5.54 11.21
N LYS A 77 18.99 5.61 11.16
CA LYS A 77 19.83 5.91 12.32
C LYS A 77 20.74 7.08 11.96
N ASP A 78 20.78 8.09 12.82
CA ASP A 78 21.56 9.32 12.59
C ASP A 78 21.28 9.98 11.21
N GLY A 79 20.02 9.92 10.78
CA GLY A 79 19.58 10.44 9.47
C GLY A 79 19.94 9.57 8.26
N ASN A 80 20.61 8.43 8.46
CA ASN A 80 21.00 7.50 7.40
C ASN A 80 20.06 6.28 7.35
N PRO A 81 19.61 5.84 6.16
CA PRO A 81 18.79 4.65 6.05
C PRO A 81 19.62 3.41 6.42
N THR A 82 19.09 2.60 7.34
CA THR A 82 19.70 1.34 7.79
C THR A 82 18.95 0.12 7.27
N CYS A 83 17.64 0.26 7.00
CA CYS A 83 16.81 -0.78 6.43
C CYS A 83 15.74 -0.14 5.53
N LEU A 84 15.56 -0.69 4.34
CA LEU A 84 14.46 -0.36 3.44
C LEU A 84 13.93 -1.68 2.88
N SER A 85 12.63 -1.92 3.05
CA SER A 85 11.97 -3.09 2.48
C SER A 85 10.62 -2.70 1.91
N SER A 86 10.20 -3.39 0.86
CA SER A 86 8.88 -3.29 0.28
C SER A 86 8.26 -4.67 0.22
N ARG A 87 6.95 -4.75 0.41
CA ARG A 87 6.14 -5.97 0.31
C ARG A 87 4.94 -5.69 -0.57
N ALA A 88 4.53 -6.68 -1.35
CA ALA A 88 3.45 -6.51 -2.30
C ALA A 88 2.82 -7.88 -2.54
N SER A 89 1.52 -8.04 -2.34
CA SER A 89 0.87 -9.35 -2.46
C SER A 89 -0.64 -9.25 -2.64
N GLY A 90 -1.26 -10.37 -3.01
CA GLY A 90 -2.72 -10.50 -3.05
C GLY A 90 -3.33 -10.31 -4.43
N CYS A 91 -4.62 -10.59 -4.52
CA CYS A 91 -5.41 -10.48 -5.74
C CYS A 91 -6.79 -9.92 -5.39
N ALA A 92 -7.27 -8.96 -6.16
CA ALA A 92 -8.58 -8.34 -5.97
C ALA A 92 -9.17 -7.86 -7.30
N ASP A 93 -10.48 -7.97 -7.44
CA ASP A 93 -11.24 -7.26 -8.46
C ASP A 93 -11.39 -5.81 -8.03
N LEU A 94 -10.69 -4.88 -8.68
CA LEU A 94 -10.65 -3.47 -8.30
C LEU A 94 -11.88 -2.70 -8.76
N VAL A 95 -12.48 -3.14 -9.87
CA VAL A 95 -13.66 -2.53 -10.46
C VAL A 95 -14.57 -3.63 -10.96
N ASP A 96 -15.86 -3.52 -10.67
CA ASP A 96 -16.92 -4.30 -11.26
C ASP A 96 -18.08 -3.35 -11.60
N GLN A 97 -18.27 -3.09 -12.90
CA GLN A 97 -19.34 -2.21 -13.37
C GLN A 97 -20.15 -2.82 -14.49
N THR A 98 -21.46 -2.65 -14.40
CA THR A 98 -22.38 -2.91 -15.51
C THR A 98 -22.52 -1.64 -16.34
N LEU A 99 -22.11 -1.70 -17.61
CA LEU A 99 -22.20 -0.59 -18.54
C LEU A 99 -23.58 -0.54 -19.20
N SER A 100 -24.14 0.66 -19.32
CA SER A 100 -25.53 0.90 -19.77
C SER A 100 -25.78 0.52 -21.24
N TYR A 101 -24.72 0.36 -22.04
CA TYR A 101 -24.79 -0.07 -23.43
C TYR A 101 -24.92 -1.60 -23.55
N GLY A 102 -26.03 -2.15 -23.05
CA GLY A 102 -26.46 -3.52 -23.38
C GLY A 102 -25.99 -4.64 -22.45
N SER A 103 -25.86 -4.38 -21.14
CA SER A 103 -25.58 -5.41 -20.11
C SER A 103 -24.15 -5.96 -20.12
N LEU A 104 -23.18 -5.20 -20.63
CA LEU A 104 -21.77 -5.56 -20.55
C LEU A 104 -21.26 -5.37 -19.11
N ARG A 105 -20.56 -6.36 -18.57
CA ARG A 105 -20.00 -6.31 -17.22
C ARG A 105 -18.49 -6.23 -17.33
N ALA A 106 -17.94 -5.07 -17.01
CA ALA A 106 -16.50 -4.84 -17.01
C ALA A 106 -15.92 -5.14 -15.62
N ILE A 107 -15.04 -6.15 -15.53
CA ILE A 107 -14.28 -6.47 -14.31
C ILE A 107 -12.81 -6.16 -14.56
N VAL A 108 -12.22 -5.33 -13.70
CA VAL A 108 -10.76 -5.09 -13.67
C VAL A 108 -10.17 -5.85 -12.51
N ASN A 109 -9.43 -6.92 -12.81
CA ASN A 109 -8.71 -7.68 -11.80
C ASN A 109 -7.26 -7.17 -11.68
N ALA A 110 -6.72 -7.19 -10.45
CA ALA A 110 -5.30 -6.98 -10.21
C ALA A 110 -4.76 -8.06 -9.27
N CYS A 111 -3.72 -8.75 -9.71
CA CYS A 111 -2.93 -9.68 -8.91
C CYS A 111 -1.52 -9.16 -8.76
N ILE A 112 -1.04 -9.15 -7.52
CA ILE A 112 0.29 -8.71 -7.14
C ILE A 112 0.97 -9.86 -6.41
N SER A 113 2.19 -10.18 -6.84
CA SER A 113 3.05 -11.16 -6.16
C SER A 113 4.33 -10.51 -5.68
N ASP A 114 4.92 -11.13 -4.65
CA ASP A 114 6.02 -10.59 -3.86
C ASP A 114 7.07 -9.86 -4.70
N GLY A 115 7.38 -8.64 -4.26
CA GLY A 115 8.45 -7.85 -4.84
C GLY A 115 9.78 -8.58 -4.72
N GLN A 116 10.57 -8.60 -5.80
CA GLN A 116 11.94 -9.13 -5.72
C GLN A 116 12.77 -8.28 -4.75
N PRO A 117 13.89 -8.80 -4.21
CA PRO A 117 14.80 -8.00 -3.40
C PRO A 117 15.14 -6.68 -4.09
N GLY A 118 14.82 -5.57 -3.43
CA GLY A 118 15.06 -4.24 -3.97
C GLY A 118 16.54 -3.87 -3.96
N LYS A 119 16.88 -2.81 -4.70
CA LYS A 119 18.22 -2.23 -4.77
C LYS A 119 18.19 -0.81 -4.21
N TYR A 120 19.11 -0.50 -3.30
CA TYR A 120 19.33 0.85 -2.81
C TYR A 120 20.38 1.56 -3.68
N ASN A 121 20.04 2.74 -4.19
CA ASN A 121 20.95 3.63 -4.88
C ASN A 121 21.47 4.70 -3.91
N PRO A 122 22.74 4.64 -3.47
CA PRO A 122 23.29 5.61 -2.52
C PRO A 122 23.45 7.02 -3.10
N VAL A 123 23.50 7.16 -4.43
CA VAL A 123 23.64 8.46 -5.11
C VAL A 123 22.31 9.22 -5.10
N THR A 124 21.21 8.56 -5.47
CA THR A 124 19.88 9.17 -5.49
C THR A 124 19.13 9.04 -4.16
N LYS A 125 19.65 8.23 -3.23
CA LYS A 125 19.01 7.85 -1.96
C LYS A 125 17.65 7.17 -2.16
N GLU A 126 17.49 6.46 -3.28
CA GLU A 126 16.26 5.78 -3.65
C GLU A 126 16.38 4.27 -3.43
N PHE A 127 15.28 3.65 -3.02
CA PHE A 127 15.13 2.19 -3.00
C PHE A 127 14.12 1.77 -4.05
N THR A 128 14.50 0.82 -4.90
CA THR A 128 13.63 0.31 -5.97
C THR A 128 13.51 -1.20 -5.84
N ALA A 129 12.29 -1.71 -5.74
CA ALA A 129 11.98 -3.12 -5.85
C ALA A 129 10.99 -3.34 -7.00
N PRO A 130 11.24 -4.29 -7.91
CA PRO A 130 10.28 -4.60 -8.95
C PRO A 130 9.11 -5.38 -8.34
N VAL A 131 7.90 -5.01 -8.75
CA VAL A 131 6.65 -5.67 -8.37
C VAL A 131 5.98 -6.16 -9.65
N LEU A 132 5.50 -7.40 -9.64
CA LEU A 132 4.71 -7.92 -10.75
C LEU A 132 3.24 -7.56 -10.51
N ILE A 133 2.64 -6.86 -11.47
CA ILE A 133 1.22 -6.55 -11.48
C ILE A 133 0.63 -7.17 -12.74
N THR A 134 -0.25 -8.14 -12.56
CA THR A 134 -1.03 -8.71 -13.65
C THR A 134 -2.44 -8.17 -13.56
N SER A 135 -2.96 -7.64 -14.67
CA SER A 135 -4.33 -7.16 -14.75
C SER A 135 -5.03 -7.74 -15.96
N ASN A 136 -6.30 -8.11 -15.77
CA ASN A 136 -7.16 -8.61 -16.83
C ASN A 136 -8.46 -7.81 -16.83
N VAL A 137 -9.01 -7.61 -18.03
CA VAL A 137 -10.34 -7.03 -18.22
C VAL A 137 -11.24 -8.12 -18.77
N VAL A 138 -12.31 -8.43 -18.06
CA VAL A 138 -13.40 -9.29 -18.54
C VAL A 138 -14.57 -8.39 -18.91
N VAL A 139 -15.14 -8.56 -20.12
CA VAL A 139 -16.25 -7.76 -20.68
C VAL A 139 -17.42 -8.67 -20.99
#